data_AF-A0A496YP27-F1
#
_entry.id   AF-A0A496YP27-F1
#
_cell.length_a   1.000
_cell.length_b   1.000
_cell.length_c   1.000
_cell.angle_alpha   90.00
_cell.angle_beta   90.00
_cell.angle_gamma   90.00
#
_symmetry.space_group_name_H-M   'P 1'
#
loop_
_entity.id
_entity.type
_entity.pdbx_description
1 polymer ?
#
loop_
_entity_poly.entity_id
_entity_poly.type
_entity_poly.pdbx_seq_one_letter_code
_entity_poly.pdbx_strand_id
1 'polypeptide(L)' 'MSVLVWIIYDIVEDNVRARVAKTCKQYGLERVQKSAFLGKLKMS' A
#
# COMPACT_ATOMS: atom_id res chain seq x y z
N MET A 1 -3.08 10.71 -15.80
CA MET A 1 -3.87 9.45 -15.94
C MET A 1 -3.67 8.61 -14.67
N SER A 2 -4.61 7.72 -14.33
CA SER A 2 -4.43 6.80 -13.19
C SER A 2 -4.06 5.39 -13.67
N VAL A 3 -3.21 4.71 -12.90
CA VAL A 3 -2.77 3.33 -13.15
C VAL A 3 -3.20 2.45 -11.98
N LEU A 4 -3.61 1.22 -12.28
CA LEU A 4 -3.86 0.20 -11.27
C LEU A 4 -2.51 -0.32 -10.76
N VAL A 5 -2.31 -0.31 -9.45
CA VAL A 5 -1.07 -0.75 -8.80
C VAL A 5 -1.33 -1.82 -7.76
N TRP A 6 -0.39 -2.75 -7.68
CA TRP A 6 -0.24 -3.67 -6.57
C TRP A 6 0.97 -3.24 -5.76
N ILE A 7 0.81 -3.13 -4.44
CA ILE A 7 1.93 -2.92 -3.51
C ILE A 7 2.06 -4.17 -2.65
N ILE A 8 3.13 -4.91 -2.86
CA ILE A 8 3.46 -6.13 -2.11
C ILE A 8 4.83 -5.89 -1.47
N TYR A 9 4.94 -6.16 -0.18
CA TYR A 9 6.18 -5.90 0.57
C TYR A 9 6.52 -7.05 1.50
N ASP A 10 7.81 -7.19 1.80
CA ASP A 10 8.29 -8.05 2.88
C ASP A 10 9.11 -7.18 3.85
N ILE A 11 8.53 -6.90 5.01
CA ILE A 11 9.09 -6.00 6.01
C ILE A 11 9.01 -6.71 7.35
N VAL A 12 10.17 -7.02 7.93
CA VAL A 12 10.29 -7.74 9.20
C VAL A 12 9.87 -6.85 10.37
N GLU A 13 10.41 -5.63 10.44
CA GLU A 13 10.17 -4.68 11.53
C GLU A 13 8.71 -4.21 11.59
N ASP A 14 8.05 -4.46 12.72
CA ASP A 14 6.62 -4.24 12.91
C ASP A 14 6.23 -2.76 12.79
N ASN A 15 7.05 -1.87 13.37
CA ASN A 15 6.79 -0.42 13.33
C ASN A 15 6.86 0.12 11.89
N VAL A 16 7.82 -0.36 11.10
CA VAL A 16 7.97 0.05 9.70
C VAL A 16 6.81 -0.48 8.87
N ARG A 17 6.43 -1.75 9.06
CA ARG A 17 5.30 -2.36 8.36
C ARG A 17 3.98 -1.65 8.68
N ALA A 18 3.76 -1.29 9.94
CA ALA A 18 2.59 -0.52 10.35
C ALA A 18 2.55 0.87 9.70
N ARG A 19 3.71 1.54 9.61
CA ARG A 19 3.82 2.84 8.92
C ARG A 19 3.47 2.72 7.44
N VAL A 20 4.03 1.74 6.72
CA VAL A 20 3.72 1.51 5.29
C VAL A 20 2.24 1.21 5.09
N ALA A 21 1.64 0.34 5.91
CA ALA A 21 0.22 0.02 5.82
C ALA A 21 -0.67 1.25 6.08
N LYS A 22 -0.31 2.12 7.02
CA LYS A 22 -1.02 3.39 7.27
C LYS A 22 -0.92 4.32 6.07
N THR A 23 0.27 4.46 5.48
CA THR A 23 0.48 5.28 4.29
C THR A 23 -0.34 4.76 3.11
N CYS A 24 -0.33 3.45 2.82
CA CYS A 24 -1.13 2.88 1.73
C CYS A 24 -2.63 3.21 1.88
N LYS A 25 -3.17 3.11 3.10
CA LYS A 25 -4.55 3.51 3.39
C LYS A 25 -4.80 5.01 3.19
N GLN A 26 -3.86 5.87 3.56
CA GLN A 26 -3.96 7.33 3.34
C GLN A 26 -3.99 7.70 1.85
N TYR A 27 -3.32 6.92 1.01
CA TYR A 27 -3.41 7.03 -0.45
C TYR A 27 -4.68 6.40 -1.05
N GLY A 28 -5.60 5.91 -0.22
CA GLY A 28 -6.86 5.31 -0.66
C GLY A 28 -6.69 3.91 -1.26
N LEU A 29 -5.57 3.23 -0.98
CA LEU A 29 -5.36 1.86 -1.42
C LEU A 29 -6.06 0.88 -0.46
N GLU A 30 -6.66 -0.15 -1.03
CA GLU A 30 -7.34 -1.21 -0.29
C GLU A 30 -6.35 -2.29 0.14
N ARG A 31 -6.45 -2.74 1.39
CA ARG A 31 -5.57 -3.79 1.94
C ARG A 31 -6.19 -5.16 1.68
N VAL A 32 -5.60 -5.94 0.78
CA VAL A 32 -6.11 -7.25 0.35
C VAL A 32 -5.43 -8.42 1.07
N GLN A 33 -4.23 -8.22 1.63
CA GLN A 33 -3.52 -9.20 2.46
C GLN A 33 -2.64 -8.46 3.51
N LYS A 34 -2.09 -9.19 4.51
CA LYS A 34 -1.19 -8.62 5.55
C LYS A 34 -0.09 -7.71 4.95
N SER A 35 0.46 -8.11 3.82
CA SER A 35 1.53 -7.40 3.14
C SER A 35 1.22 -7.10 1.67
N ALA A 36 -0.06 -6.92 1.33
CA ALA A 36 -0.47 -6.54 -0.01
C ALA A 36 -1.61 -5.51 -0.02
N PHE A 37 -1.50 -4.55 -0.94
CA PHE A 37 -2.51 -3.53 -1.24
C PHE A 37 -2.78 -3.42 -2.75
N LEU A 38 -3.99 -3.00 -3.10
CA LEU A 38 -4.46 -2.77 -4.46
C LEU A 38 -5.18 -1.42 -4.56
N GLY A 39 -4.96 -0.69 -5.64
CA GLY A 39 -5.73 0.53 -5.91
C GLY A 39 -5.25 1.31 -7.13
N LYS A 40 -5.90 2.44 -7.41
CA LYS A 40 -5.50 3.33 -8.50
C LYS A 40 -4.68 4.50 -7.96
N LEU A 41 -3.46 4.66 -8.45
CA LEU A 41 -2.65 5.85 -8.18
C LEU A 41 -2.71 6.79 -9.38
N LYS A 42 -2.84 8.09 -9.11
CA LYS A 42 -2.67 9.14 -10.12
C LYS A 42 -1.19 9.50 -10.17
N MET A 43 -0.61 9.47 -11.37
CA MET A 43 0.67 10.16 -11.60
C MET A 43 0.38 11.66 -11.68
N SER A 44 1.08 12.44 -10.85
CA SER A 44 1.13 13.90 -10.93
C SER A 44 1.93 14.33 -12.16
#